data_AF-A7HLW1-F1
#
_entry.id   AF-A7HLW1-F1
#
_cell.length_a   1.000
_cell.length_b   1.000
_cell.length_c   1.000
_cell.angle_alpha   90.00
_cell.angle_beta   90.00
_cell.angle_gamma   90.00
#
_symmetry.space_group_name_H-M   'P 1'
#
loop_
_entity.id
_entity.type
_entity.pdbx_description
1 polymer ?
#
loop_
_entity_poly.entity_id
_entity_poly.type
_entity_poly.pdbx_seq_one_letter_code
_entity_poly.pdbx_strand_id
1 'polypeptide(L)'
;MNMKRTVFLLVAALMAILVFGAPYNTTIKVLAWDDALTQALKEGLPEFEKATGIKVVLELIPSGNLLQKIGVSVAPDKTDYDLVTVDEPFIERESVAKR
;
A
#
# COMPACT_ATOMS: atom_id res chain seq x y z
N MET A 1 -45.43 0.98 4.71
CA MET A 1 -44.20 0.15 4.84
C MET A 1 -44.25 -0.56 6.20
N ASN A 2 -44.10 -1.89 6.24
CA ASN A 2 -44.29 -2.67 7.47
C ASN A 2 -43.15 -2.45 8.47
N MET A 3 -43.46 -2.22 9.76
CA MET A 3 -42.48 -1.94 10.82
C MET A 3 -41.37 -3.00 10.93
N LYS A 4 -41.72 -4.29 10.74
CA LYS A 4 -40.74 -5.39 10.72
C LYS A 4 -39.74 -5.28 9.56
N ARG A 5 -40.19 -4.77 8.40
CA ARG A 5 -39.35 -4.52 7.22
C ARG A 5 -38.41 -3.33 7.44
N THR A 6 -38.89 -2.27 8.08
CA THR A 6 -38.07 -1.09 8.41
C THR A 6 -36.96 -1.44 9.40
N VAL A 7 -37.27 -2.20 10.45
CA VAL A 7 -36.26 -2.66 11.42
C VAL A 7 -35.22 -3.57 10.75
N PHE A 8 -35.66 -4.48 9.88
CA PHE A 8 -34.75 -5.35 9.15
C PHE A 8 -33.77 -4.56 8.25
N LEU A 9 -34.26 -3.55 7.53
CA LEU A 9 -33.43 -2.69 6.68
C LEU A 9 -32.40 -1.87 7.48
N LEU A 10 -32.79 -1.36 8.66
CA LEU A 10 -31.87 -0.62 9.54
C LEU A 10 -30.75 -1.52 10.08
N VAL A 11 -31.08 -2.75 10.47
CA VAL A 11 -30.06 -3.72 10.94
C VAL A 11 -29.14 -4.15 9.81
N ALA A 12 -29.68 -4.37 8.60
CA ALA A 12 -28.88 -4.72 7.43
C ALA A 12 -27.93 -3.57 7.02
N ALA A 13 -28.41 -2.32 7.06
CA ALA A 13 -27.57 -1.15 6.78
C ALA A 13 -26.47 -0.98 7.84
N LEU A 14 -26.77 -1.17 9.12
CA LEU A 14 -25.78 -1.10 10.20
C LEU A 14 -24.72 -2.20 10.07
N MET A 15 -25.11 -3.43 9.74
CA MET A 15 -24.18 -4.54 9.47
C MET A 15 -23.29 -4.27 8.25
N ALA A 16 -23.83 -3.68 7.18
CA ALA A 16 -23.03 -3.31 6.02
C ALA A 16 -21.97 -2.25 6.37
N ILE A 17 -22.32 -1.26 7.19
CA ILE A 17 -21.37 -0.23 7.65
C ILE A 17 -20.27 -0.86 8.52
N LEU A 18 -20.58 -1.86 9.35
CA LEU A 18 -19.58 -2.54 10.17
C LEU A 18 -18.65 -3.45 9.37
N VAL A 19 -19.17 -4.14 8.35
CA VAL A 19 -18.38 -5.07 7.53
C VAL A 19 -17.52 -4.32 6.50
N PHE A 20 -18.04 -3.25 5.89
CA PHE A 20 -17.33 -2.47 4.86
C PHE A 20 -16.63 -1.22 5.40
N GLY A 21 -16.96 -0.77 6.61
CA GLY A 21 -16.33 0.39 7.26
C GLY A 21 -15.22 0.02 8.25
N ALA A 22 -14.90 -1.27 8.41
CA ALA A 22 -13.80 -1.67 9.28
C ALA A 22 -12.46 -1.22 8.66
N PRO A 23 -11.58 -0.54 9.41
CA PRO A 23 -10.24 -0.19 8.94
C PRO A 23 -9.48 -1.44 8.51
N TYR A 24 -8.75 -1.38 7.40
CA TYR A 24 -7.98 -2.49 6.89
C TYR A 24 -6.91 -2.86 7.93
N ASN A 25 -7.04 -4.01 8.60
CA ASN A 25 -6.03 -4.51 9.55
C ASN A 25 -4.86 -5.17 8.80
N THR A 26 -4.24 -4.42 7.90
CA THR A 26 -3.18 -4.89 6.99
C THR A 26 -1.89 -4.15 7.29
N THR A 27 -0.76 -4.86 7.24
CA THR A 27 0.57 -4.25 7.28
C THR A 27 1.18 -4.35 5.89
N ILE A 28 1.64 -3.23 5.34
CA ILE A 28 2.40 -3.17 4.10
C ILE A 28 3.88 -2.87 4.39
N LYS A 29 4.77 -3.61 3.74
CA LYS A 29 6.21 -3.39 3.77
C LYS A 29 6.63 -2.64 2.52
N VAL A 30 7.28 -1.50 2.71
CA VAL A 30 7.67 -0.60 1.63
C VAL A 30 9.19 -0.42 1.65
N LEU A 31 9.81 -0.66 0.50
CA LEU A 31 11.22 -0.38 0.28
C LEU A 31 11.36 0.94 -0.47
N ALA A 32 12.09 1.90 0.10
CA ALA A 32 12.27 3.21 -0.51
C ALA A 32 13.68 3.78 -0.31
N TRP A 33 13.99 4.85 -1.03
CA TRP A 33 15.21 5.61 -0.85
C TRP A 33 15.26 6.33 0.49
N ASP A 34 16.43 6.37 1.11
CA ASP A 34 16.70 7.26 2.24
C ASP A 34 17.04 8.67 1.73
N ASP A 35 16.04 9.39 1.22
CA ASP A 35 16.15 10.75 0.72
C ASP A 35 15.17 11.71 1.39
N ALA A 36 15.39 13.02 1.18
CA ALA A 36 14.59 14.07 1.80
C ALA A 36 13.10 13.97 1.48
N LEU A 37 12.74 13.53 0.28
CA LEU A 37 11.34 13.39 -0.15
C LEU A 37 10.65 12.24 0.59
N THR A 38 11.35 11.11 0.74
CA THR A 38 10.84 9.93 1.44
C THR A 38 10.75 10.18 2.94
N GLN A 39 11.69 10.93 3.52
CA GLN A 39 11.61 11.38 4.91
C GLN A 39 10.40 12.30 5.14
N ALA A 40 10.10 13.21 4.21
CA ALA A 40 8.90 14.04 4.30
C ALA A 40 7.60 13.21 4.19
N LEU A 41 7.57 12.19 3.32
CA LEU A 41 6.44 11.26 3.22
C LEU A 41 6.18 10.54 4.54
N LYS A 42 7.25 10.16 5.25
CA LYS A 42 7.17 9.45 6.53
C LYS A 42 6.41 10.23 7.60
N GLU A 43 6.47 11.57 7.57
CA GLU A 43 5.75 12.43 8.51
C GLU A 43 4.23 12.32 8.38
N GLY A 44 3.72 12.03 7.17
CA GLY A 44 2.28 11.87 6.90
C GLY A 44 1.72 10.47 7.20
N LEU A 45 2.59 9.48 7.43
CA LEU A 45 2.15 8.10 7.65
C LEU A 45 1.28 7.92 8.88
N PRO A 46 1.55 8.54 10.05
CA PRO A 46 0.70 8.36 11.22
C PRO A 46 -0.77 8.72 10.96
N GLU A 47 -1.03 9.77 10.16
CA GLU A 47 -2.38 10.16 9.78
C GLU A 47 -3.01 9.16 8.81
N PHE A 48 -2.23 8.70 7.81
CA PHE A 48 -2.65 7.64 6.90
C PHE A 48 -3.03 6.35 7.64
N GLU A 49 -2.18 5.89 8.57
CA GLU A 49 -2.43 4.68 9.35
C GLU A 49 -3.68 4.83 10.23
N LYS A 50 -3.87 6.00 10.82
CA LYS A 50 -5.06 6.30 11.64
C LYS A 50 -6.34 6.32 10.81
N ALA A 51 -6.29 6.89 9.60
CA ALA A 51 -7.45 7.02 8.74
C ALA A 51 -7.86 5.70 8.08
N THR A 52 -6.89 4.83 7.78
CA THR A 52 -7.12 3.61 6.98
C THR A 52 -7.06 2.32 7.78
N GLY A 53 -6.39 2.32 8.93
CA GLY A 53 -6.02 1.12 9.67
C GLY A 53 -4.76 0.41 9.18
N ILE A 54 -4.26 0.78 7.99
CA ILE A 54 -3.12 0.12 7.37
C ILE A 54 -1.85 0.52 8.09
N LYS A 55 -1.03 -0.44 8.47
CA LYS A 55 0.31 -0.21 9.03
C LYS A 55 1.35 -0.18 7.92
N VAL A 56 2.29 0.76 7.98
CA VAL A 56 3.35 0.90 7.00
C VAL A 56 4.69 0.67 7.66
N VAL A 57 5.41 -0.35 7.19
CA VAL A 57 6.80 -0.60 7.59
C VAL A 57 7.70 -0.13 6.46
N LEU A 58 8.36 1.01 6.64
CA LEU A 58 9.35 1.52 5.69
C LEU A 58 10.75 1.03 6.03
N GLU A 59 11.38 0.39 5.06
CA GLU A 59 12.83 0.18 5.01
C GLU A 59 13.43 1.22 4.06
N LEU A 60 14.27 2.09 4.61
CA LEU A 60 14.96 3.13 3.85
C LEU A 60 16.39 2.70 3.58
N ILE A 61 16.83 2.84 2.34
CA ILE A 61 18.20 2.48 1.94
C ILE A 61 18.84 3.57 1.08
N PRO A 62 20.17 3.77 1.18
CA PRO A 62 20.89 4.70 0.32
C PRO A 62 20.73 4.35 -1.17
N SER A 63 20.66 5.37 -2.03
CA SER A 63 20.32 5.21 -3.46
C SER A 63 21.19 4.25 -4.25
N GLY A 64 22.48 4.12 -3.91
CA GLY A 64 23.37 3.18 -4.59
C GLY A 64 23.00 1.70 -4.42
N ASN A 65 22.23 1.36 -3.37
CA ASN A 65 21.99 -0.03 -2.99
C ASN A 65 20.55 -0.50 -3.25
N LEU A 66 19.63 0.42 -3.59
CA LEU A 66 18.21 0.10 -3.69
C LEU A 66 17.94 -0.96 -4.77
N LEU A 67 18.46 -0.77 -5.98
CA LEU A 67 18.23 -1.70 -7.10
C LEU A 67 18.76 -3.11 -6.79
N GLN A 68 19.94 -3.20 -6.16
CA GLN A 68 20.50 -4.49 -5.74
C GLN A 68 19.63 -5.18 -4.70
N LYS A 69 19.10 -4.43 -3.73
CA LYS A 69 18.18 -4.96 -2.72
C LYS A 69 16.89 -5.47 -3.36
N ILE A 70 16.29 -4.71 -4.28
CA ILE A 70 15.11 -5.14 -5.04
C ILE A 70 15.40 -6.47 -5.74
N GLY A 71 16.54 -6.58 -6.43
CA GLY A 71 16.92 -7.78 -7.18
C GLY A 71 17.10 -9.06 -6.33
N VAL A 72 17.39 -8.95 -5.03
CA VAL A 72 17.50 -10.12 -4.12
C VAL A 72 16.23 -10.37 -3.27
N SER A 73 15.35 -9.37 -3.22
CA SER A 73 14.13 -9.41 -2.41
C SER A 73 12.87 -9.67 -3.22
N VAL A 74 12.94 -9.54 -4.55
CA VAL A 74 11.85 -9.83 -5.48
C VAL A 74 12.33 -10.90 -6.47
N ALA A 75 11.74 -12.09 -6.38
CA ALA A 75 11.98 -13.25 -7.24
C ALA A 75 10.64 -13.94 -7.54
N PRO A 76 10.56 -14.84 -8.54
CA PRO A 76 9.30 -15.48 -8.94
C PRO A 76 8.54 -16.19 -7.80
N ASP A 77 9.26 -16.65 -6.78
CA ASP A 77 8.75 -17.40 -5.64
C ASP A 77 8.85 -16.63 -4.31
N LYS A 78 9.33 -15.38 -4.34
CA LYS A 78 9.64 -14.60 -3.14
C LYS A 78 9.41 -13.12 -3.35
N THR A 79 8.66 -12.49 -2.45
CA THR A 79 8.66 -11.02 -2.31
C THR A 79 8.77 -10.65 -0.84
N ASP A 80 9.83 -9.93 -0.47
CA ASP A 80 10.01 -9.44 0.91
C ASP A 80 9.20 -8.16 1.19
N TYR A 81 8.79 -7.46 0.13
CA TYR A 81 8.11 -6.16 0.17
C TYR A 81 6.82 -6.18 -0.64
N ASP A 82 5.85 -5.38 -0.24
CA ASP A 82 4.58 -5.18 -0.96
C ASP A 82 4.70 -4.05 -1.99
N LEU A 83 5.54 -3.06 -1.68
CA LEU A 83 5.85 -1.92 -2.56
C LEU A 83 7.36 -1.68 -2.57
N VAL A 84 7.87 -1.37 -3.75
CA VAL A 84 9.25 -0.92 -3.95
C VAL A 84 9.25 0.34 -4.79
N THR A 85 10.12 1.30 -4.47
CA THR A 85 10.32 2.47 -5.33
C THR A 85 11.29 2.10 -6.46
N VAL A 86 10.95 2.48 -7.69
CA VAL A 86 11.75 2.19 -8.89
C VAL A 86 11.96 3.49 -9.65
N ASP A 87 13.20 3.75 -10.06
CA ASP A 87 13.52 4.94 -10.85
C ASP A 87 13.06 4.74 -12.30
N GLU A 88 12.65 5.82 -12.97
CA GLU A 88 12.09 5.77 -14.33
C GLU A 88 12.97 5.01 -15.34
N PRO A 89 14.31 5.14 -15.33
CA PRO A 89 15.15 4.42 -16.28
C PRO A 89 15.09 2.89 -16.17
N PHE A 90 14.63 2.35 -15.04
CA PHE A 90 14.48 0.91 -14.81
C PHE A 90 13.07 0.39 -15.14
N ILE A 91 12.15 1.28 -15.47
CA ILE A 91 10.84 0.88 -16.00
C ILE A 91 11.02 0.60 -17.48
N GLU A 92 10.73 -0.63 -17.90
CA GLU A 92 10.72 -0.96 -19.32
C GLU A 92 9.74 -0.04 -20.04
N ARG A 93 10.25 0.84 -20.89
CA ARG A 93 9.41 1.44 -21.92
C ARG A 93 9.21 0.37 -22.97
N GLU A 94 7.97 -0.04 -23.21
CA GLU A 94 7.65 -0.72 -24.46
C GLU A 94 8.25 0.11 -25.59
N SER A 95 9.24 -0.42 -26.28
CA SER A 95 9.65 0.13 -27.56
C SER A 95 8.42 0.06 -28.44
N VAL A 96 7.78 1.21 -28.69
CA VAL A 96 6.76 1.37 -29.72
C VAL A 96 7.28 0.63 -30.93
N ALA A 97 6.57 -0.45 -31.29
CA ALA A 97 7.08 -1.48 -32.15
C ALA A 97 7.72 -0.88 -33.41
N LYS A 98 9.01 -1.17 -33.61
CA LYS A 98 9.56 -1.22 -34.97
C LYS A 98 8.86 -2.38 -35.66
N ARG A 99 7.69 -2.10 -36.25
CA ARG A 99 7.10 -2.89 -37.33
C ARG A 99 7.46 -2.21 -38.64
#